data_AF-A0A800J964-F1
#
_entry.id   AF-A0A800J964-F1
#
_cell.length_a   1.000
_cell.length_b   1.000
_cell.length_c   1.000
_cell.angle_alpha   90.00
_cell.angle_beta   90.00
_cell.angle_gamma   90.00
#
_symmetry.space_group_name_H-M   'P 1'
#
loop_
_entity.id
_entity.type
_entity.pdbx_description
1 polymer ?
#
loop_
_entity_poly.entity_id
_entity_poly.type
_entity_poly.pdbx_seq_one_letter_code
_entity_poly.pdbx_strand_id
1 'polypeptide(L)'
;MTDEAKEEYMKDTLNFSMMMVSNGDADGLVAGSITSTSNVLHAAIRIVGVKPKSKWVSSSFFMISPNADTAYTFADCAVIPEPTSDQLASIAGESAALHYLLTGKEPRVAFLSFSTKGSANHRRVSHVREAISIFAESHPDILHDGELQVDSALVQAVAAAKAKDSPLSGNSSVLIFPSLEAGNIAYKLTERLAG
;
A
#
# COMPACT_ATOMS: atom_id res chain seq x y z
N MET A 1 17.11 -19.80 22.16
CA MET A 1 16.29 -19.65 23.38
C MET A 1 16.32 -20.96 24.13
N THR A 2 16.48 -20.93 25.44
CA THR A 2 16.26 -22.09 26.32
C THR A 2 14.77 -22.47 26.28
N ASP A 3 14.42 -23.67 26.72
CA ASP A 3 13.02 -24.11 26.72
C ASP A 3 12.16 -23.29 27.70
N GLU A 4 12.69 -22.94 28.87
CA GLU A 4 12.06 -22.00 29.81
C GLU A 4 11.75 -20.64 29.17
N ALA A 5 12.68 -20.11 28.37
CA ALA A 5 12.47 -18.84 27.67
C ALA A 5 11.41 -18.94 26.56
N LYS A 6 11.24 -20.12 25.94
CA LYS A 6 10.15 -20.36 24.98
C LYS A 6 8.81 -20.43 25.70
N GLU A 7 8.72 -21.15 26.81
CA GLU A 7 7.49 -21.23 27.61
C GLU A 7 7.04 -19.84 28.07
N GLU A 8 7.96 -19.03 28.59
CA GLU A 8 7.64 -17.65 28.99
C GLU A 8 7.20 -16.79 27.80
N TYR A 9 7.89 -16.91 26.65
CA TYR A 9 7.53 -16.18 25.43
C TYR A 9 6.12 -16.52 24.92
N MET A 10 5.70 -17.79 25.11
CA MET A 10 4.38 -18.30 24.71
C MET A 10 3.27 -17.96 25.72
N LYS A 11 3.58 -17.40 26.89
CA LYS A 11 2.55 -16.88 27.82
C LYS A 11 1.94 -15.56 27.34
N ASP A 12 2.64 -14.83 26.47
CA ASP A 12 2.08 -13.64 25.84
C ASP A 12 1.00 -14.04 24.82
N THR A 13 -0.21 -13.52 25.01
CA THR A 13 -1.39 -13.88 24.21
C THR A 13 -1.20 -13.58 22.72
N LEU A 14 -0.50 -12.50 22.37
CA LEU A 14 -0.23 -12.15 20.97
C LEU A 14 0.70 -13.20 20.34
N ASN A 15 1.78 -13.57 21.00
CA ASN A 15 2.70 -14.61 20.52
C ASN A 15 2.01 -15.98 20.40
N PHE A 16 1.23 -16.36 21.40
CA PHE A 16 0.48 -17.63 21.37
C PHE A 16 -0.49 -17.66 20.19
N SER A 17 -1.27 -16.60 20.00
CA SER A 17 -2.24 -16.50 18.90
C SER A 17 -1.57 -16.50 17.53
N MET A 18 -0.42 -15.83 17.37
CA MET A 18 0.36 -15.88 16.13
C MET A 18 0.89 -17.28 15.83
N MET A 19 1.27 -18.04 16.86
CA MET A 19 1.73 -19.42 16.71
C MET A 19 0.59 -20.36 16.29
N MET A 20 -0.62 -20.16 16.83
CA MET A 20 -1.81 -20.88 16.35
C MET A 20 -2.03 -20.66 14.85
N VAL A 21 -1.90 -19.42 14.36
CA VAL A 21 -1.97 -19.13 12.92
C VAL A 21 -0.85 -19.82 12.15
N SER A 22 0.39 -19.75 12.64
CA SER A 22 1.55 -20.38 11.99
C SER A 22 1.42 -21.90 11.87
N ASN A 23 0.81 -22.56 12.85
CA ASN A 23 0.60 -24.01 12.87
C ASN A 23 -0.68 -24.48 12.16
N GLY A 24 -1.52 -23.56 11.67
CA GLY A 24 -2.79 -23.89 11.01
C GLY A 24 -3.94 -24.21 11.97
N ASP A 25 -3.81 -23.85 13.25
CA ASP A 25 -4.91 -23.94 14.23
C ASP A 25 -5.91 -22.78 14.07
N ALA A 26 -5.54 -21.74 13.31
CA ALA A 26 -6.39 -20.61 12.93
C ALA A 26 -5.99 -20.03 11.57
N ASP A 27 -6.93 -19.46 10.82
CA ASP A 27 -6.68 -18.88 9.49
C ASP A 27 -6.15 -17.42 9.52
N GLY A 28 -6.28 -16.73 10.65
CA GLY A 28 -5.86 -15.35 10.79
C GLY A 28 -6.01 -14.81 12.20
N LEU A 29 -5.40 -13.65 12.46
CA LEU A 29 -5.43 -12.98 13.75
C LEU A 29 -5.73 -11.50 13.58
N VAL A 30 -6.65 -10.99 14.39
CA VAL A 30 -6.91 -9.55 14.55
C VAL A 30 -6.44 -9.13 15.94
N ALA A 31 -5.54 -8.15 15.99
CA ALA A 31 -4.97 -7.62 17.22
C ALA A 31 -4.77 -6.09 17.11
N GLY A 32 -4.33 -5.45 18.19
CA GLY A 32 -3.94 -4.03 18.17
C GLY A 32 -4.91 -3.08 18.87
N SER A 33 -5.99 -3.57 19.49
CA SER A 33 -6.90 -2.73 20.30
C SER A 33 -6.23 -2.14 21.55
N ILE A 34 -5.34 -2.92 22.19
CA ILE A 34 -4.57 -2.54 23.39
C ILE A 34 -3.06 -2.76 23.21
N THR A 35 -2.62 -3.11 21.99
CA THR A 35 -1.23 -3.41 21.65
C THR A 35 -0.81 -2.49 20.52
N SER A 36 0.41 -1.94 20.58
CA SER A 36 0.88 -1.05 19.53
C SER A 36 0.98 -1.78 18.18
N THR A 37 0.72 -1.07 17.08
CA THR A 37 0.89 -1.59 15.71
C THR A 37 2.29 -2.18 15.50
N SER A 38 3.32 -1.52 16.06
CA SER A 38 4.70 -1.99 15.99
C SER A 38 4.87 -3.38 16.63
N ASN A 39 4.33 -3.58 17.83
CA ASN A 39 4.42 -4.88 18.51
C ASN A 39 3.68 -5.98 17.74
N VAL A 40 2.49 -5.67 17.20
CA VAL A 40 1.73 -6.63 16.37
C VAL A 40 2.50 -7.01 15.11
N LEU A 41 3.06 -6.03 14.38
CA LEU A 41 3.84 -6.28 13.17
C LEU A 41 5.13 -7.07 13.46
N HIS A 42 5.84 -6.74 14.53
CA HIS A 42 7.04 -7.49 14.93
C HIS A 42 6.73 -8.95 15.27
N ALA A 43 5.64 -9.21 16.00
CA ALA A 43 5.21 -10.57 16.30
C ALA A 43 4.79 -11.33 15.02
N ALA A 44 4.00 -10.70 14.15
CA ALA A 44 3.56 -11.29 12.89
C ALA A 44 4.74 -11.68 11.99
N ILE A 45 5.68 -10.76 11.75
CA ILE A 45 6.85 -11.00 10.90
C ILE A 45 7.74 -12.09 11.49
N ARG A 46 7.88 -12.13 12.82
CA ARG A 46 8.74 -13.11 13.50
C ARG A 46 8.16 -14.52 13.51
N ILE A 47 6.86 -14.66 13.69
CA ILE A 47 6.20 -15.96 13.94
C ILE A 47 5.51 -16.50 12.68
N VAL A 48 4.69 -15.68 12.03
CA VAL A 48 3.97 -16.07 10.81
C VAL A 48 4.86 -15.88 9.58
N GLY A 49 5.67 -14.82 9.56
CA GLY A 49 6.53 -14.48 8.44
C GLY A 49 5.82 -13.67 7.35
N VAL A 50 6.52 -13.49 6.24
CA VAL A 50 5.99 -12.87 5.02
C VAL A 50 5.76 -13.94 3.95
N LYS A 51 4.85 -13.67 3.02
CA LYS A 51 4.60 -14.55 1.87
C LYS A 51 5.93 -14.81 1.14
N PRO A 52 6.21 -16.04 0.63
CA PRO A 52 7.52 -16.39 0.07
C PRO A 52 8.03 -15.48 -1.07
N LYS A 53 7.13 -14.85 -1.82
CA LYS A 53 7.45 -13.92 -2.91
C LYS A 53 7.50 -12.45 -2.49
N SER A 54 7.11 -12.14 -1.25
CA SER A 54 7.04 -10.77 -0.72
C SER A 54 8.17 -10.60 0.30
N LYS A 55 8.91 -9.49 0.21
CA LYS A 55 10.04 -9.18 1.12
C LYS A 55 9.65 -8.26 2.27
N TRP A 56 8.50 -7.59 2.15
CA TRP A 56 8.09 -6.50 3.02
C TRP A 56 6.62 -6.63 3.39
N VAL A 57 6.25 -6.01 4.51
CA VAL A 57 4.87 -5.76 4.89
C VAL A 57 4.60 -4.28 4.66
N SER A 58 3.45 -3.98 4.06
CA SER A 58 2.95 -2.62 3.86
C SER A 58 1.54 -2.50 4.45
N SER A 59 0.99 -1.30 4.49
CA SER A 59 -0.43 -1.09 4.79
C SER A 59 -1.18 -0.55 3.58
N SER A 60 -2.48 -0.77 3.61
CA SER A 60 -3.42 -0.14 2.69
C SER A 60 -4.64 0.33 3.45
N PHE A 61 -5.18 1.49 3.05
CA PHE A 61 -6.50 1.95 3.47
C PHE A 61 -7.45 1.83 2.30
N PHE A 62 -8.61 1.23 2.55
CA PHE A 62 -9.69 1.15 1.59
C PHE A 62 -10.65 2.32 1.84
N MET A 63 -10.57 3.33 0.99
CA MET A 63 -11.29 4.59 1.11
C MET A 63 -12.57 4.51 0.29
N ILE A 64 -13.72 4.45 0.96
CA ILE A 64 -15.03 4.37 0.32
C ILE A 64 -15.67 5.76 0.38
N SER A 65 -16.17 6.24 -0.75
CA SER A 65 -16.94 7.48 -0.80
C SER A 65 -18.19 7.42 0.10
N PRO A 66 -18.72 8.57 0.57
CA PRO A 66 -19.91 8.60 1.42
C PRO A 66 -21.12 7.86 0.82
N ASN A 67 -21.26 7.91 -0.50
CA ASN A 67 -22.35 7.27 -1.24
C ASN A 67 -22.04 5.82 -1.65
N ALA A 68 -20.85 5.31 -1.32
CA ALA A 68 -20.35 3.99 -1.68
C ALA A 68 -20.36 3.67 -3.19
N ASP A 69 -20.30 4.67 -4.06
CA ASP A 69 -20.25 4.50 -5.52
C ASP A 69 -18.81 4.30 -6.04
N THR A 70 -17.85 4.85 -5.30
CA THR A 70 -16.42 4.83 -5.60
C THR A 70 -15.64 4.36 -4.38
N ALA A 71 -14.59 3.58 -4.66
CA ALA A 71 -13.66 3.09 -3.66
C ALA A 71 -12.24 3.20 -4.19
N TYR A 72 -11.31 3.55 -3.31
CA TYR A 72 -9.90 3.70 -3.63
C TYR A 72 -9.05 2.90 -2.65
N THR A 73 -7.92 2.37 -3.13
CA THR A 73 -6.90 1.80 -2.26
C THR A 73 -5.76 2.80 -2.11
N PHE A 74 -5.46 3.23 -0.89
CA PHE A 74 -4.36 4.15 -0.57
C PHE A 74 -3.22 3.35 0.07
N ALA A 75 -1.99 3.44 -0.45
CA ALA A 75 -0.86 2.70 0.11
C ALA A 75 0.51 3.35 -0.20
N ASP A 76 1.55 3.22 0.62
CA ASP A 76 1.54 2.81 2.03
C ASP A 76 1.23 4.02 2.92
N CYS A 77 0.52 3.81 4.03
CA CYS A 77 -0.01 4.86 4.90
C CYS A 77 0.29 4.65 6.39
N ALA A 78 0.95 3.55 6.76
CA ALA A 78 1.22 3.22 8.16
C ALA A 78 2.53 2.46 8.46
N VAL A 79 3.22 1.85 7.49
CA VAL A 79 4.32 0.92 7.79
C VAL A 79 5.70 1.44 7.40
N ILE A 80 5.95 1.74 6.13
CA ILE A 80 7.28 2.05 5.60
C ILE A 80 7.45 3.57 5.45
N PRO A 81 8.27 4.25 6.30
CA PRO A 81 8.40 5.70 6.29
C PRO A 81 8.87 6.29 4.95
N GLU A 82 9.95 5.74 4.42
CA GLU A 82 10.57 6.14 3.16
C GLU A 82 10.84 4.90 2.32
N PRO A 83 9.86 4.42 1.53
CA PRO A 83 10.03 3.22 0.73
C PRO A 83 11.12 3.42 -0.33
N THR A 84 11.92 2.38 -0.59
CA THR A 84 12.78 2.30 -1.78
C THR A 84 11.95 2.08 -3.04
N SER A 85 12.55 2.25 -4.22
CA SER A 85 11.83 2.08 -5.50
C SER A 85 11.27 0.65 -5.64
N ASP A 86 12.04 -0.36 -5.22
CA ASP A 86 11.59 -1.77 -5.15
C ASP A 86 10.42 -1.95 -4.17
N GLN A 87 10.49 -1.32 -2.99
CA GLN A 87 9.42 -1.38 -2.00
C GLN A 87 8.16 -0.73 -2.56
N LEU A 88 8.28 0.42 -3.22
CA LEU A 88 7.15 1.14 -3.80
C LEU A 88 6.47 0.33 -4.92
N ALA A 89 7.25 -0.35 -5.77
CA ALA A 89 6.72 -1.29 -6.75
C ALA A 89 6.03 -2.50 -6.09
N SER A 90 6.61 -3.06 -5.02
CA SER A 90 5.99 -4.16 -4.28
C SER A 90 4.70 -3.74 -3.58
N ILE A 91 4.67 -2.55 -2.97
CA ILE A 91 3.47 -1.95 -2.36
C ILE A 91 2.38 -1.83 -3.43
N ALA A 92 2.72 -1.36 -4.62
CA ALA A 92 1.78 -1.22 -5.72
C ALA A 92 1.14 -2.55 -6.13
N GLY A 93 1.93 -3.62 -6.25
CA GLY A 93 1.45 -4.94 -6.64
C GLY A 93 0.49 -5.55 -5.62
N GLU A 94 0.88 -5.53 -4.34
CA GLU A 94 0.04 -6.04 -3.25
C GLU A 94 -1.24 -5.21 -3.09
N SER A 95 -1.15 -3.87 -3.25
CA SER A 95 -2.31 -2.97 -3.17
C SER A 95 -3.28 -3.17 -4.34
N ALA A 96 -2.77 -3.41 -5.54
CA ALA A 96 -3.57 -3.71 -6.73
C ALA A 96 -4.32 -5.05 -6.56
N ALA A 97 -3.64 -6.08 -6.09
CA ALA A 97 -4.26 -7.38 -5.79
C ALA A 97 -5.34 -7.25 -4.71
N LEU A 98 -5.08 -6.50 -3.65
CA LEU A 98 -6.06 -6.23 -2.59
C LEU A 98 -7.27 -5.45 -3.12
N HIS A 99 -7.06 -4.45 -3.98
CA HIS A 99 -8.16 -3.69 -4.59
C HIS A 99 -9.08 -4.59 -5.42
N TYR A 100 -8.49 -5.47 -6.25
CA TYR A 100 -9.24 -6.43 -7.04
C TYR A 100 -10.02 -7.39 -6.13
N LEU A 101 -9.38 -7.94 -5.09
CA LEU A 101 -10.02 -8.85 -4.14
C LEU A 101 -11.27 -8.24 -3.48
N LEU A 102 -11.21 -6.95 -3.11
CA LEU A 102 -12.31 -6.27 -2.41
C LEU A 102 -13.41 -5.76 -3.34
N THR A 103 -13.09 -5.43 -4.59
CA THR A 103 -14.02 -4.74 -5.50
C THR A 103 -14.48 -5.57 -6.70
N GLY A 104 -13.71 -6.60 -7.07
CA GLY A 104 -13.85 -7.34 -8.33
C GLY A 104 -13.54 -6.50 -9.58
N LYS A 105 -13.01 -5.27 -9.44
CA LYS A 105 -12.69 -4.37 -10.55
C LYS A 105 -11.19 -4.39 -10.84
N GLU A 106 -10.85 -4.32 -12.13
CA GLU A 106 -9.46 -4.22 -12.56
C GLU A 106 -8.77 -2.98 -11.96
N PRO A 107 -7.64 -3.14 -11.25
CA PRO A 107 -6.99 -2.04 -10.58
C PRO A 107 -6.33 -1.09 -11.58
N ARG A 108 -6.45 0.22 -11.32
CA ARG A 108 -5.85 1.29 -12.14
C ARG A 108 -4.88 2.06 -11.25
N VAL A 109 -3.60 1.72 -11.34
CA VAL A 109 -2.56 2.08 -10.35
C VAL A 109 -1.85 3.38 -10.72
N ALA A 110 -1.98 4.40 -9.87
CA ALA A 110 -1.25 5.66 -10.01
C ALA A 110 -0.10 5.75 -9.01
N PHE A 111 1.12 5.92 -9.52
CA PHE A 111 2.28 6.28 -8.72
C PHE A 111 2.32 7.81 -8.53
N LEU A 112 2.05 8.25 -7.31
CA LEU A 112 1.86 9.67 -7.00
C LEU A 112 3.18 10.42 -6.81
N SER A 113 3.16 11.69 -7.17
CA SER A 113 4.26 12.64 -6.99
C SER A 113 3.74 14.08 -6.99
N PHE A 114 4.61 15.02 -6.64
CA PHE A 114 4.35 16.44 -6.92
C PHE A 114 4.63 16.80 -8.39
N SER A 115 5.21 15.88 -9.18
CA SER A 115 5.42 16.01 -10.62
C SER A 115 4.35 15.25 -11.40
N THR A 116 4.04 15.72 -12.61
CA THR A 116 3.29 14.99 -13.62
C THR A 116 4.14 14.91 -14.88
N LYS A 117 4.53 13.71 -15.32
CA LYS A 117 5.24 13.48 -16.59
C LYS A 117 6.44 14.41 -16.84
N GLY A 118 7.23 14.68 -15.81
CA GLY A 118 8.41 15.53 -15.90
C GLY A 118 8.18 17.03 -15.78
N SER A 119 7.03 17.44 -15.26
CA SER A 119 6.82 18.84 -14.85
C SER A 119 7.81 19.33 -13.79
N ALA A 120 8.45 18.41 -13.04
CA ALA A 120 9.58 18.73 -12.18
C ALA A 120 10.72 17.70 -12.33
N ASN A 121 11.96 18.16 -12.10
CA ASN A 121 13.15 17.33 -12.04
C ASN A 121 13.71 17.32 -10.60
N HIS A 122 13.64 16.19 -9.92
CA HIS A 122 14.08 16.05 -8.53
C HIS A 122 14.34 14.58 -8.16
N ARG A 123 15.22 14.31 -7.19
CA ARG A 123 15.53 12.93 -6.75
C ARG A 123 14.29 12.15 -6.32
N ARG A 124 13.34 12.79 -5.63
CA ARG A 124 12.06 12.20 -5.23
C ARG A 124 11.20 11.80 -6.45
N VAL A 125 11.30 12.51 -7.56
CA VAL A 125 10.61 12.18 -8.83
C VAL A 125 11.31 10.99 -9.51
N SER A 126 12.64 11.01 -9.59
CA SER A 126 13.41 9.90 -10.18
C SER A 126 13.18 8.58 -9.46
N HIS A 127 13.08 8.62 -8.13
CA HIS A 127 12.74 7.46 -7.29
C HIS A 127 11.38 6.85 -7.65
N VAL A 128 10.35 7.68 -7.86
CA VAL A 128 9.02 7.19 -8.28
C VAL A 128 9.07 6.59 -9.70
N ARG A 129 9.83 7.20 -10.62
CA ARG A 129 10.02 6.67 -11.98
C ARG A 129 10.69 5.31 -12.01
N GLU A 130 11.71 5.13 -11.18
CA GLU A 130 12.37 3.84 -11.03
C GLU A 130 11.38 2.77 -10.53
N ALA A 131 10.54 3.10 -9.54
CA ALA A 131 9.50 2.19 -9.06
C ALA A 131 8.51 1.79 -10.15
N ILE A 132 8.13 2.73 -11.03
CA ILE A 132 7.25 2.46 -12.17
C ILE A 132 7.89 1.47 -13.14
N SER A 133 9.18 1.64 -13.47
CA SER A 133 9.90 0.70 -14.34
C SER A 133 9.94 -0.71 -13.74
N ILE A 134 10.27 -0.83 -12.46
CA ILE A 134 10.28 -2.12 -11.73
C ILE A 134 8.89 -2.75 -11.71
N PHE A 135 7.86 -1.92 -11.50
CA PHE A 135 6.47 -2.38 -11.50
C PHE A 135 6.04 -2.87 -12.88
N ALA A 136 6.37 -2.16 -13.95
CA ALA A 136 6.05 -2.54 -15.32
C ALA A 136 6.67 -3.89 -15.72
N GLU A 137 7.89 -4.17 -15.27
CA GLU A 137 8.54 -5.46 -15.51
C GLU A 137 7.90 -6.62 -14.75
N SER A 138 7.44 -6.37 -13.51
CA SER A 138 6.90 -7.41 -12.61
C SER A 138 5.39 -7.62 -12.75
N HIS A 139 4.66 -6.61 -13.20
CA HIS A 139 3.19 -6.60 -13.32
C HIS A 139 2.75 -5.97 -14.66
N PRO A 140 3.21 -6.51 -15.81
CA PRO A 140 2.95 -5.90 -17.13
C PRO A 140 1.46 -5.84 -17.49
N ASP A 141 0.64 -6.72 -16.91
CA ASP A 141 -0.79 -6.82 -17.20
C ASP A 141 -1.66 -5.84 -16.37
N ILE A 142 -1.10 -5.19 -15.35
CA ILE A 142 -1.83 -4.24 -14.51
C ILE A 142 -1.75 -2.85 -15.14
N LEU A 143 -2.91 -2.21 -15.34
CA LEU A 143 -2.95 -0.84 -15.86
C LEU A 143 -2.36 0.14 -14.84
N HIS A 144 -1.25 0.78 -15.19
CA HIS A 144 -0.55 1.69 -14.29
C HIS A 144 0.03 2.88 -15.02
N ASP A 145 0.29 3.96 -14.27
CA ASP A 145 1.05 5.08 -14.77
C ASP A 145 1.65 5.96 -13.65
N GLY A 146 2.62 6.78 -14.04
CA GLY A 146 3.28 7.74 -13.19
C GLY A 146 4.43 8.47 -13.90
N GLU A 147 5.17 9.32 -13.20
CA GLU A 147 4.74 9.91 -11.93
C GLU A 147 3.60 10.92 -12.18
N LEU A 148 2.60 10.96 -11.31
CA LEU A 148 1.40 11.79 -11.47
C LEU A 148 1.09 12.61 -10.21
N GLN A 149 0.67 13.86 -10.40
CA GLN A 149 -0.07 14.57 -9.36
C GLN A 149 -1.47 13.97 -9.19
N VAL A 150 -2.04 14.11 -8.00
CA VAL A 150 -3.34 13.51 -7.65
C VAL A 150 -4.48 13.99 -8.56
N ASP A 151 -4.44 15.25 -8.99
CA ASP A 151 -5.43 15.82 -9.93
C ASP A 151 -5.38 15.10 -11.29
N SER A 152 -4.18 14.79 -11.78
CA SER A 152 -3.96 14.06 -13.02
C SER A 152 -4.31 12.56 -12.90
N ALA A 153 -4.22 12.01 -11.69
CA ALA A 153 -4.61 10.63 -11.41
C ALA A 153 -6.15 10.44 -11.33
N LEU A 154 -6.89 11.47 -10.91
CA LEU A 154 -8.32 11.35 -10.54
C LEU A 154 -9.29 12.21 -11.35
N VAL A 155 -8.81 13.22 -12.09
CA VAL A 155 -9.67 14.16 -12.84
C VAL A 155 -9.38 14.05 -14.32
N GLN A 156 -10.33 13.49 -15.08
CA GLN A 156 -10.19 13.27 -16.53
C GLN A 156 -9.79 14.53 -17.30
N ALA A 157 -10.40 15.69 -16.98
CA ALA A 157 -10.09 16.96 -17.63
C ALA A 157 -8.64 17.41 -17.39
N VAL A 158 -8.10 17.16 -16.20
CA VAL A 158 -6.71 17.48 -15.86
C VAL A 158 -5.76 16.49 -16.51
N ALA A 159 -6.09 15.20 -16.52
CA ALA A 159 -5.32 14.16 -17.22
C ALA A 159 -5.23 14.47 -18.72
N ALA A 160 -6.33 14.85 -19.36
CA ALA A 160 -6.35 15.26 -20.77
C ALA A 160 -5.49 16.50 -21.06
N ALA A 161 -5.20 17.33 -20.06
CA ALA A 161 -4.32 18.48 -20.20
C ALA A 161 -2.85 18.14 -19.93
N LYS A 162 -2.56 17.46 -18.80
CA LYS A 162 -1.21 17.26 -18.25
C LYS A 162 -0.59 15.89 -18.54
N ALA A 163 -1.41 14.87 -18.83
CA ALA A 163 -1.01 13.47 -18.96
C ALA A 163 -1.78 12.78 -20.11
N LYS A 164 -1.78 13.41 -21.29
CA LYS A 164 -2.58 13.01 -22.47
C LYS A 164 -2.42 11.54 -22.87
N ASP A 165 -1.19 11.05 -22.81
CA ASP A 165 -0.85 9.68 -23.22
C ASP A 165 -0.96 8.67 -22.06
N SER A 166 -1.46 9.12 -20.89
CA SER A 166 -1.64 8.24 -19.75
C SER A 166 -2.77 7.24 -19.99
N PRO A 167 -2.53 5.94 -19.84
CA PRO A 167 -3.60 4.94 -19.93
C PRO A 167 -4.61 5.06 -18.78
N LEU A 168 -4.25 5.76 -17.70
CA LEU A 168 -5.14 5.99 -16.57
C LEU A 168 -6.22 7.03 -16.90
N SER A 169 -5.93 8.00 -17.77
CA SER A 169 -6.90 9.02 -18.22
C SER A 169 -7.69 9.70 -17.08
N GLY A 170 -7.05 9.89 -15.91
CA GLY A 170 -7.69 10.51 -14.74
C GLY A 170 -8.75 9.65 -14.06
N ASN A 171 -8.62 8.32 -14.11
CA ASN A 171 -9.57 7.38 -13.52
C ASN A 171 -8.84 6.28 -12.72
N SER A 172 -7.94 6.67 -11.81
CA SER A 172 -7.15 5.73 -11.00
C SER A 172 -7.97 5.24 -9.81
N SER A 173 -7.77 3.98 -9.40
CA SER A 173 -8.45 3.38 -8.25
C SER A 173 -7.48 2.94 -7.14
N VAL A 174 -6.19 2.84 -7.45
CA VAL A 174 -5.13 2.51 -6.50
C VAL A 174 -4.11 3.63 -6.51
N LEU A 175 -3.89 4.27 -5.36
CA LEU A 175 -3.02 5.43 -5.20
C LEU A 175 -1.81 5.06 -4.35
N ILE A 176 -0.64 5.12 -4.99
CA ILE A 176 0.64 4.74 -4.39
C ILE A 176 1.40 5.99 -3.99
N PHE A 177 1.55 6.19 -2.68
CA PHE A 177 2.20 7.36 -2.09
C PHE A 177 3.71 7.17 -1.99
N PRO A 178 4.51 8.20 -2.32
CA PRO A 178 5.98 8.10 -2.36
C PRO A 178 6.63 8.08 -0.96
N SER A 179 5.86 8.35 0.09
CA SER A 179 6.32 8.30 1.48
C SER A 179 5.15 8.13 2.43
N LEU A 180 5.45 7.68 3.66
CA LEU A 180 4.47 7.58 4.73
C LEU A 180 3.89 8.94 5.13
N GLU A 181 4.68 10.01 5.07
CA GLU A 181 4.16 11.37 5.32
C GLU A 181 3.04 11.70 4.33
N ALA A 182 3.26 11.46 3.04
CA ALA A 182 2.27 11.71 2.00
C ALA A 182 1.03 10.84 2.19
N GLY A 183 1.20 9.53 2.41
CA GLY A 183 0.09 8.60 2.60
C GLY A 183 -0.72 8.89 3.87
N ASN A 184 -0.04 9.07 5.01
CA ASN A 184 -0.68 9.30 6.30
C ASN A 184 -1.46 10.61 6.35
N ILE A 185 -0.88 11.69 5.84
CA ILE A 185 -1.56 12.99 5.73
C ILE A 185 -2.74 12.87 4.78
N ALA A 186 -2.56 12.25 3.61
CA ALA A 186 -3.62 12.16 2.60
C ALA A 186 -4.84 11.39 3.09
N TYR A 187 -4.69 10.16 3.62
CA TYR A 187 -5.87 9.38 4.03
C TYR A 187 -6.62 10.06 5.18
N LYS A 188 -5.91 10.70 6.13
CA LYS A 188 -6.54 11.42 7.24
C LYS A 188 -7.27 12.66 6.75
N LEU A 189 -6.67 13.44 5.84
CA LEU A 189 -7.36 14.59 5.25
C LEU A 189 -8.60 14.15 4.48
N THR A 190 -8.50 13.07 3.69
CA THR A 190 -9.64 12.50 2.98
C THR A 190 -10.75 12.07 3.96
N GLU A 191 -10.42 11.27 4.99
CA GLU A 191 -11.38 10.85 6.04
C GLU A 191 -12.08 12.05 6.72
N ARG A 192 -11.34 13.13 7.00
CA ARG A 192 -11.88 14.26 7.78
C ARG A 192 -12.63 15.28 6.95
N LEU A 193 -12.29 15.43 5.67
CA LEU A 193 -12.80 16.51 4.83
C LEU A 193 -13.75 16.03 3.72
N ALA A 194 -13.58 14.80 3.22
CA ALA A 194 -14.39 14.29 2.10
C ALA A 194 -15.69 13.60 2.55
N GLY A 195 -15.85 13.37 3.86
CA GLY A 195 -16.93 12.57 4.44
C GLY A 195 -16.67 11.08 4.36
#